data_AF-A0A6P1KN39-F1
#
_entry.id   AF-A0A6P1KN39-F1
#
_cell.length_a   1.000
_cell.length_b   1.000
_cell.length_c   1.000
_cell.angle_alpha   90.00
_cell.angle_beta   90.00
_cell.angle_gamma   90.00
#
_symmetry.space_group_name_H-M   'P 1'
#
loop_
_entity.id
_entity.type
_entity.pdbx_description
1 polymer ?
#
loop_
_entity_poly.entity_id
_entity_poly.type
_entity_poly.pdbx_seq_one_letter_code
_entity_poly.pdbx_strand_id
1 'polypeptide(L)'
;MVITPAPPPDDKLPDNFDPFEHLQKIYIPQHNAIVNRYFSDLGDDWKPNIASARSALRVACTMVDNDNQLMMSLRHHLLFDLLGYSKKNLAIFYGSSLDTALPVSGHPQLFLYFSQDSQAVPVNGKRLDHEKSCRLTRYASKAGQALPAITKANLIEIAREIKTQFVEGKKGLVYTSGKISVSYTDPPNGFPRGGRWLVNSKSEAISLYQKLCNIVDRPFDLNKINVITPEKDSSTQASTQTETILGKQYKEPAYRPVANLRFRYAYVSFGGSASPIFLIDTTFRNTALIA
;
A
#
# COMPACT_ATOMS: atom_id res chain seq x y z
N MET A 1 -23.95 12.60 -51.80
CA MET A 1 -22.72 12.29 -51.05
C MET A 1 -23.07 11.21 -50.05
N VAL A 2 -22.80 9.94 -50.41
CA VAL A 2 -23.09 8.80 -49.54
C VAL A 2 -21.95 8.71 -48.54
N ILE A 3 -22.26 8.93 -47.26
CA ILE A 3 -21.28 8.77 -46.18
C ILE A 3 -21.21 7.28 -45.86
N THR A 4 -20.16 6.61 -46.31
CA THR A 4 -19.80 5.29 -45.81
C THR A 4 -19.18 5.42 -44.42
N PRO A 5 -19.74 4.81 -43.36
CA PRO A 5 -19.11 4.81 -42.05
C PRO A 5 -17.79 4.02 -42.10
N ALA A 6 -16.76 4.55 -41.45
CA ALA A 6 -15.46 3.89 -41.34
C ALA A 6 -15.60 2.51 -40.66
N PRO A 7 -14.84 1.49 -41.10
CA PRO A 7 -14.84 0.18 -40.45
C PRO A 7 -14.35 0.32 -38.99
N PRO A 8 -14.93 -0.41 -38.03
CA PRO A 8 -14.43 -0.43 -36.66
C PRO A 8 -13.00 -1.00 -36.61
N PRO A 9 -12.14 -0.52 -35.69
CA PRO A 9 -10.72 -0.87 -35.65
C PRO A 9 -10.50 -2.36 -35.37
N ASP A 10 -9.31 -2.85 -35.73
CA ASP A 10 -8.78 -4.22 -35.63
C ASP A 10 -8.77 -4.86 -34.21
N ASP A 11 -9.50 -4.30 -33.25
CA ASP A 11 -9.65 -4.77 -31.86
C ASP A 11 -10.89 -5.67 -31.68
N LYS A 12 -11.12 -6.61 -32.61
CA LYS A 12 -12.17 -7.60 -32.44
C LYS A 12 -11.58 -8.88 -31.85
N LEU A 13 -12.20 -9.37 -30.78
CA LEU A 13 -11.94 -10.73 -30.29
C LEU A 13 -12.17 -11.71 -31.45
N PRO A 14 -11.42 -12.83 -31.52
CA PRO A 14 -11.60 -13.82 -32.57
C PRO A 14 -13.08 -14.21 -32.71
N ASP A 15 -13.54 -14.45 -33.93
CA ASP A 15 -14.97 -14.70 -34.20
C ASP A 15 -15.55 -15.90 -33.40
N ASN A 16 -14.68 -16.81 -32.94
CA ASN A 16 -15.02 -17.96 -32.09
C ASN A 16 -14.52 -17.80 -30.64
N PHE A 17 -14.37 -16.57 -30.15
CA PHE A 17 -13.97 -16.33 -28.77
C PHE A 17 -15.07 -16.79 -27.81
N ASP A 18 -14.78 -17.86 -27.07
CA ASP A 18 -15.57 -18.26 -25.92
C ASP A 18 -14.94 -17.68 -24.64
N PRO A 19 -15.61 -16.71 -23.98
CA PRO A 19 -15.10 -16.08 -22.77
C PRO A 19 -14.85 -17.06 -21.63
N PHE A 20 -15.65 -18.12 -21.52
CA PHE A 20 -15.53 -19.11 -20.45
C PHE A 20 -14.33 -20.03 -20.69
N GLU A 21 -14.19 -20.57 -21.90
CA GLU A 21 -13.03 -21.38 -22.31
C GLU A 21 -11.72 -20.60 -22.17
N HIS A 22 -11.71 -19.33 -22.58
CA HIS A 22 -10.55 -18.47 -22.41
C HIS A 22 -10.19 -18.27 -20.93
N LEU A 23 -11.19 -18.00 -20.08
CA LEU A 23 -11.00 -17.87 -18.65
C LEU A 23 -10.48 -19.18 -18.03
N GLN A 24 -11.06 -20.33 -18.39
CA GLN A 24 -10.68 -21.64 -17.86
C GLN A 24 -9.22 -21.97 -18.17
N LYS A 25 -8.78 -21.72 -19.41
CA LYS A 25 -7.38 -21.92 -19.85
C LYS A 25 -6.37 -21.09 -19.06
N ILE A 26 -6.77 -19.93 -18.56
CA ILE A 26 -5.94 -19.07 -17.70
C ILE A 26 -6.13 -19.42 -16.23
N TYR A 27 -7.31 -19.84 -15.80
CA TYR A 27 -7.58 -19.99 -14.38
C TYR A 27 -7.06 -21.32 -13.81
N ILE A 28 -7.23 -22.42 -14.55
CA ILE A 28 -6.83 -23.76 -14.12
C ILE A 28 -5.32 -23.87 -13.83
N PRO A 29 -4.39 -23.46 -14.73
CA PRO A 29 -2.97 -23.65 -14.47
C PRO A 29 -2.48 -22.82 -13.27
N GLN A 30 -3.05 -21.63 -13.08
CA GLN A 30 -2.69 -20.67 -12.03
C GLN A 30 -3.15 -21.20 -10.67
N HIS A 31 -4.40 -21.67 -10.58
CA HIS A 31 -4.91 -22.31 -9.38
C HIS A 31 -4.14 -23.60 -9.06
N ASN A 32 -3.90 -24.46 -10.06
CA ASN A 32 -3.20 -25.72 -9.84
C ASN A 32 -1.72 -25.54 -9.46
N ALA A 33 -1.05 -24.48 -9.94
CA ALA A 33 0.29 -24.12 -9.45
C ALA A 33 0.28 -23.78 -7.94
N ILE A 34 -0.77 -23.11 -7.47
CA ILE A 34 -0.95 -22.81 -6.04
C ILE A 34 -1.24 -24.08 -5.25
N VAL A 35 -2.12 -24.96 -5.77
CA VAL A 35 -2.41 -26.27 -5.16
C VAL A 35 -1.11 -27.09 -5.02
N ASN A 36 -0.33 -27.21 -6.09
CA ASN A 36 0.94 -27.93 -6.07
C ASN A 36 1.90 -27.37 -5.02
N ARG A 37 2.01 -26.03 -4.92
CA ARG A 37 2.82 -25.39 -3.89
C ARG A 37 2.29 -25.65 -2.47
N TYR A 38 0.97 -25.65 -2.27
CA TYR A 38 0.38 -25.88 -0.95
C TYR A 38 0.54 -27.32 -0.47
N PHE A 39 0.59 -28.28 -1.39
CA PHE A 39 0.75 -29.71 -1.12
C PHE A 39 2.13 -30.24 -1.55
N SER A 40 3.16 -29.39 -1.55
CA SER A 40 4.52 -29.77 -1.96
C SER A 40 5.14 -30.84 -1.05
N ASP A 41 4.60 -31.02 0.15
CA ASP A 41 4.95 -32.10 1.09
C ASP A 41 4.70 -33.50 0.52
N LEU A 42 3.85 -33.64 -0.50
CA LEU A 42 3.51 -34.92 -1.11
C LEU A 42 4.50 -35.36 -2.22
N GLY A 43 5.51 -34.55 -2.54
CA GLY A 43 6.50 -34.82 -3.58
C GLY A 43 6.09 -34.36 -4.98
N ASP A 44 7.09 -34.19 -5.84
CA ASP A 44 6.95 -33.74 -7.24
C ASP A 44 6.42 -34.84 -8.17
N ASP A 45 6.65 -36.11 -7.81
CA ASP A 45 6.19 -37.30 -8.52
C ASP A 45 4.81 -37.80 -8.05
N TRP A 46 4.14 -37.01 -7.20
CA TRP A 46 2.84 -37.35 -6.66
C TRP A 46 1.81 -37.62 -7.77
N LYS A 47 1.03 -38.69 -7.58
CA LYS A 47 -0.09 -39.05 -8.44
C LYS A 47 -1.41 -38.96 -7.67
N PRO A 48 -2.52 -38.62 -8.34
CA PRO A 48 -3.84 -38.56 -7.73
C PRO A 48 -4.15 -39.83 -6.92
N ASN A 49 -4.25 -39.67 -5.60
CA ASN A 49 -4.62 -40.74 -4.69
C ASN A 49 -5.41 -40.18 -3.50
N ILE A 50 -6.33 -40.98 -2.96
CA ILE A 50 -7.18 -40.62 -1.83
C ILE A 50 -6.86 -41.45 -0.58
N ALA A 51 -5.70 -42.12 -0.56
CA ALA A 51 -5.31 -43.06 0.48
C ALA A 51 -4.95 -42.38 1.82
N SER A 52 -4.56 -41.10 1.77
CA SER A 52 -4.36 -40.27 2.96
C SER A 52 -5.25 -39.04 2.91
N ALA A 53 -5.63 -38.51 4.07
CA ALA A 53 -6.42 -37.29 4.16
C ALA A 53 -5.75 -36.12 3.42
N ARG A 54 -4.42 -36.03 3.53
CA ARG A 54 -3.63 -34.98 2.86
C ARG A 54 -3.68 -35.11 1.33
N SER A 55 -3.53 -36.32 0.82
CA SER A 55 -3.58 -36.58 -0.61
C SER A 55 -5.00 -36.44 -1.17
N ALA A 56 -6.02 -36.87 -0.43
CA ALA A 56 -7.42 -36.67 -0.78
C ALA A 56 -7.76 -35.18 -0.91
N LEU A 57 -7.25 -34.34 -0.01
CA LEU A 57 -7.40 -32.88 -0.10
C LEU A 57 -6.70 -32.28 -1.33
N ARG A 58 -5.52 -32.78 -1.72
CA ARG A 58 -4.86 -32.35 -2.97
C ARG A 58 -5.73 -32.66 -4.18
N VAL A 59 -6.25 -33.90 -4.29
CA VAL A 59 -7.17 -34.29 -5.36
C VAL A 59 -8.43 -33.42 -5.37
N ALA A 60 -9.00 -33.14 -4.20
CA ALA A 60 -10.19 -32.30 -4.07
C ALA A 60 -9.92 -30.84 -4.48
N CYS A 61 -8.72 -30.32 -4.29
CA CYS A 61 -8.39 -28.94 -4.66
C CYS A 61 -7.94 -28.78 -6.12
N THR A 62 -7.42 -29.82 -6.78
CA THR A 62 -6.93 -29.77 -8.16
C THR A 62 -8.07 -29.65 -9.16
N MET A 63 -8.03 -28.62 -10.02
CA MET A 63 -8.98 -28.44 -11.12
C MET A 63 -8.56 -29.27 -12.34
N VAL A 64 -9.55 -29.76 -13.09
CA VAL A 64 -9.37 -30.47 -14.37
C VAL A 64 -10.21 -29.83 -15.47
N ASP A 65 -9.82 -30.04 -16.73
CA ASP A 65 -10.48 -29.39 -17.89
C ASP A 65 -11.98 -29.74 -18.01
N ASN A 66 -12.38 -30.92 -17.53
CA ASN A 66 -13.79 -31.35 -17.52
C ASN A 66 -14.61 -30.81 -16.33
N ASP A 67 -14.00 -30.03 -15.42
CA ASP A 67 -14.75 -29.42 -14.32
C ASP A 67 -15.71 -28.36 -14.87
N ASN A 68 -16.97 -28.38 -14.41
CA ASN A 68 -17.88 -27.27 -14.66
C ASN A 68 -17.57 -26.08 -13.73
N GLN A 69 -18.20 -24.93 -14.00
CA GLN A 69 -18.01 -23.70 -13.23
C GLN A 69 -18.21 -23.88 -11.72
N LEU A 70 -19.21 -24.68 -11.31
CA LEU A 70 -19.50 -24.92 -9.90
C LEU A 70 -18.39 -25.73 -9.23
N MET A 71 -17.90 -26.77 -9.92
CA MET A 71 -16.78 -27.58 -9.44
C MET A 71 -15.52 -26.72 -9.30
N MET A 72 -15.17 -25.93 -10.32
CA MET A 72 -14.03 -25.01 -10.23
C MET A 72 -14.18 -24.06 -9.04
N SER A 73 -15.35 -23.46 -8.84
CA SER A 73 -15.63 -22.58 -7.70
C SER A 73 -15.45 -23.29 -6.35
N LEU A 74 -16.02 -24.49 -6.18
CA LEU A 74 -15.90 -25.26 -4.94
C LEU A 74 -14.45 -25.65 -4.63
N ARG A 75 -13.68 -26.05 -5.65
CA ARG A 75 -12.26 -26.37 -5.50
C ARG A 75 -11.44 -25.15 -5.09
N HIS A 76 -11.77 -23.97 -5.63
CA HIS A 76 -11.16 -22.71 -5.22
C HIS A 76 -11.48 -22.38 -3.75
N HIS A 77 -12.77 -22.37 -3.39
CA HIS A 77 -13.22 -22.07 -2.03
C HIS A 77 -12.65 -23.06 -0.99
N LEU A 78 -12.56 -24.35 -1.34
CA LEU A 78 -11.94 -25.35 -0.46
C LEU A 78 -10.48 -24.97 -0.12
N LEU A 79 -9.68 -24.58 -1.11
CA LEU A 79 -8.29 -24.19 -0.90
C LEU A 79 -8.14 -22.84 -0.17
N PHE A 80 -8.85 -21.82 -0.66
CA PHE A 80 -8.65 -20.45 -0.21
C PHE A 80 -9.35 -20.15 1.11
N ASP A 81 -10.57 -20.64 1.30
CA ASP A 81 -11.40 -20.26 2.45
C ASP A 81 -11.33 -21.30 3.57
N LEU A 82 -11.58 -22.57 3.25
CA LEU A 82 -11.65 -23.65 4.25
C LEU A 82 -10.26 -24.09 4.70
N LEU A 83 -9.34 -24.36 3.76
CA LEU A 83 -7.95 -24.67 4.08
C LEU A 83 -7.13 -23.42 4.43
N GLY A 84 -7.72 -22.24 4.23
CA GLY A 84 -7.21 -20.96 4.71
C GLY A 84 -5.97 -20.46 3.98
N TYR A 85 -5.76 -20.85 2.71
CA TYR A 85 -4.65 -20.30 1.91
C TYR A 85 -4.72 -18.78 1.78
N SER A 86 -5.93 -18.21 1.73
CA SER A 86 -6.13 -16.76 1.76
C SER A 86 -5.59 -16.13 3.05
N LYS A 87 -5.90 -16.74 4.21
CA LYS A 87 -5.51 -16.26 5.54
C LYS A 87 -4.02 -16.44 5.84
N LYS A 88 -3.41 -17.54 5.39
CA LYS A 88 -1.97 -17.82 5.59
C LYS A 88 -1.06 -16.83 4.87
N ASN A 89 -1.55 -16.16 3.84
CA ASN A 89 -0.82 -15.12 3.10
C ASN A 89 -1.17 -13.69 3.53
N LEU A 90 -2.07 -13.52 4.51
CA LEU A 90 -2.24 -12.23 5.18
C LEU A 90 -1.04 -12.03 6.11
N ALA A 91 -0.50 -10.81 6.16
CA ALA A 91 0.56 -10.49 7.11
C ALA A 91 0.11 -10.87 8.53
N ILE A 92 0.82 -11.79 9.17
CA ILE A 92 0.61 -12.11 10.58
C ILE A 92 1.00 -10.86 11.37
N PHE A 93 -0.01 -10.12 11.84
CA PHE A 93 0.19 -8.97 12.70
C PHE A 93 0.42 -9.48 14.12
N TYR A 94 1.66 -9.40 14.61
CA TYR A 94 1.95 -9.60 16.03
C TYR A 94 1.62 -8.30 16.77
N GLY A 95 0.34 -8.10 17.05
CA GLY A 95 -0.12 -6.94 17.82
C GLY A 95 -1.55 -7.13 18.30
N SER A 96 -1.82 -6.57 19.48
CA SER A 96 -3.16 -6.44 20.04
C SER A 96 -3.99 -5.48 19.19
N SER A 97 -5.23 -5.84 18.85
CA SER A 97 -6.22 -4.90 18.27
C SER A 97 -6.76 -3.90 19.30
N LEU A 98 -6.49 -4.13 20.59
CA LEU A 98 -6.72 -3.14 21.64
C LEU A 98 -5.57 -2.14 21.61
N ASP A 99 -5.90 -0.95 21.13
CA ASP A 99 -5.10 0.25 21.35
C ASP A 99 -5.17 0.58 22.86
N THR A 100 -4.17 0.10 23.60
CA THR A 100 -3.99 0.40 25.02
C THR A 100 -3.27 1.74 25.23
N ALA A 101 -2.94 2.46 24.15
CA ALA A 101 -2.42 3.80 24.28
C ALA A 101 -3.53 4.70 24.84
N LEU A 102 -3.21 5.44 25.91
CA LEU A 102 -4.02 6.58 26.33
C LEU A 102 -4.29 7.45 25.09
N PRO A 103 -5.54 7.90 24.82
CA PRO A 103 -5.86 8.70 23.66
C PRO A 103 -4.89 9.87 23.59
N VAL A 104 -3.91 9.79 22.69
CA VAL A 104 -2.89 10.83 22.58
C VAL A 104 -3.58 12.03 21.96
N SER A 105 -3.94 12.96 22.84
CA SER A 105 -4.64 14.23 22.74
C SER A 105 -5.46 14.49 21.47
N GLY A 106 -6.79 14.42 21.64
CA GLY A 106 -7.84 15.36 21.19
C GLY A 106 -7.87 15.95 19.78
N HIS A 107 -6.83 15.84 18.98
CA HIS A 107 -6.67 16.47 17.68
C HIS A 107 -6.67 15.39 16.59
N PRO A 108 -7.34 15.63 15.46
CA PRO A 108 -7.23 14.77 14.31
C PRO A 108 -5.79 14.73 13.78
N GLN A 109 -5.40 13.60 13.19
CA GLN A 109 -4.08 13.41 12.60
C GLN A 109 -4.22 13.24 11.09
N LEU A 110 -3.52 14.09 10.34
CA LEU A 110 -3.41 14.04 8.89
C LEU A 110 -2.27 13.10 8.52
N PHE A 111 -2.53 12.18 7.59
CA PHE A 111 -1.57 11.25 7.01
C PHE A 111 -1.46 11.49 5.51
N LEU A 112 -0.23 11.48 5.00
CA LEU A 112 0.11 11.50 3.58
C LEU A 112 0.86 10.21 3.28
N TYR A 113 0.35 9.45 2.31
CA TYR A 113 0.92 8.18 1.90
C TYR A 113 1.59 8.28 0.54
N PHE A 114 2.80 7.71 0.46
CA PHE A 114 3.65 7.70 -0.71
C PHE A 114 4.07 6.27 -1.02
N SER A 115 4.10 5.90 -2.30
CA SER A 115 4.59 4.59 -2.71
C SER A 115 5.35 4.67 -4.02
N GLN A 116 6.30 3.74 -4.18
CA GLN A 116 6.94 3.50 -5.45
C GLN A 116 5.90 3.10 -6.52
N ASP A 117 6.09 3.57 -7.75
CA ASP A 117 5.31 3.12 -8.91
C ASP A 117 5.56 1.63 -9.14
N SER A 118 4.51 0.84 -9.44
CA SER A 118 4.62 -0.62 -9.58
C SER A 118 5.65 -1.05 -10.62
N GLN A 119 5.74 -0.30 -11.72
CA GLN A 119 6.70 -0.52 -12.81
C GLN A 119 8.15 -0.27 -12.41
N ALA A 120 8.38 0.47 -11.32
CA ALA A 120 9.72 0.77 -10.81
C ALA A 120 10.17 -0.19 -9.72
N VAL A 121 9.31 -1.14 -9.30
CA VAL A 121 9.67 -2.15 -8.28
C VAL A 121 10.53 -3.23 -8.95
N PRO A 122 11.74 -3.53 -8.44
CA PRO A 122 12.60 -4.57 -9.00
C PRO A 122 11.93 -5.95 -8.98
N VAL A 123 12.34 -6.79 -9.92
CA VAL A 123 11.95 -8.21 -9.93
C VAL A 123 12.40 -8.86 -8.61
N ASN A 124 11.46 -9.44 -7.87
CA ASN A 124 11.64 -9.98 -6.51
C ASN A 124 11.93 -8.94 -5.40
N GLY A 125 11.81 -7.64 -5.70
CA GLY A 125 11.88 -6.56 -4.72
C GLY A 125 10.56 -6.37 -3.96
N LYS A 126 10.61 -5.65 -2.84
CA LYS A 126 9.42 -5.17 -2.14
C LYS A 126 9.18 -3.71 -2.52
N ARG A 127 7.91 -3.36 -2.77
CA ARG A 127 7.51 -1.97 -3.00
C ARG A 127 7.87 -1.13 -1.77
N LEU A 128 8.53 0.00 -1.98
CA LEU A 128 8.80 0.94 -0.90
C LEU A 128 7.62 1.88 -0.71
N ASP A 129 7.14 1.96 0.53
CA ASP A 129 6.01 2.78 0.96
C ASP A 129 6.45 3.65 2.13
N HIS A 130 6.16 4.95 2.07
CA HIS A 130 6.38 5.89 3.17
C HIS A 130 5.08 6.56 3.55
N GLU A 131 4.82 6.64 4.85
CA GLU A 131 3.75 7.43 5.42
C GLU A 131 4.32 8.57 6.28
N LYS A 132 3.67 9.72 6.22
CA LYS A 132 4.04 10.93 6.95
C LYS A 132 2.81 11.54 7.56
N SER A 133 2.96 12.11 8.75
CA SER A 133 1.80 12.64 9.46
C SER A 133 2.13 13.88 10.29
N CYS A 134 1.12 14.71 10.46
CA CYS A 134 1.10 15.81 11.43
C CYS A 134 -0.28 15.88 12.09
N ARG A 135 -0.35 16.51 13.25
CA ARG A 135 -1.61 16.72 13.97
C ARG A 135 -2.22 18.05 13.58
N LEU A 136 -3.55 18.06 13.43
CA LEU A 136 -4.33 19.26 13.13
C LEU A 136 -4.65 20.01 14.44
N THR A 137 -3.64 20.61 15.06
CA THR A 137 -3.75 21.20 16.42
C THR A 137 -4.61 22.47 16.51
N ARG A 138 -5.21 22.92 15.40
CA ARG A 138 -6.24 23.97 15.38
C ARG A 138 -7.63 23.44 15.73
N TYR A 139 -7.81 22.13 15.66
CA TYR A 139 -9.11 21.50 15.80
C TYR A 139 -9.09 20.41 16.87
N ALA A 140 -10.25 20.19 17.46
CA ALA A 140 -10.57 19.00 18.21
C ALA A 140 -11.18 17.92 17.30
N SER A 141 -11.02 16.66 17.66
CA SER A 141 -11.68 15.53 16.98
C SER A 141 -13.17 15.47 17.29
N LYS A 142 -13.63 16.06 18.41
CA LYS A 142 -15.02 16.00 18.90
C LYS A 142 -15.47 17.36 19.42
N ALA A 143 -16.78 17.60 19.39
CA ALA A 143 -17.39 18.78 19.98
C ALA A 143 -17.25 18.80 21.52
N GLY A 144 -17.39 19.99 22.12
CA GLY A 144 -17.32 20.17 23.58
C GLY A 144 -15.90 20.16 24.16
N GLN A 145 -14.87 20.28 23.33
CA GLN A 145 -13.47 20.45 23.76
C GLN A 145 -13.04 21.92 23.70
N ALA A 146 -11.85 22.22 24.24
CA ALA A 146 -11.31 23.59 24.26
C ALA A 146 -11.08 24.21 22.86
N LEU A 147 -10.85 23.35 21.86
CA LEU A 147 -10.75 23.76 20.45
C LEU A 147 -12.03 23.41 19.69
N PRO A 148 -12.35 24.15 18.61
CA PRO A 148 -13.49 23.82 17.76
C PRO A 148 -13.32 22.42 17.15
N ALA A 149 -14.40 21.66 17.10
CA ALA A 149 -14.42 20.38 16.40
C ALA A 149 -14.16 20.59 14.91
N ILE A 150 -13.32 19.76 14.31
CA ILE A 150 -13.08 19.80 12.87
C ILE A 150 -14.35 19.47 12.10
N THR A 151 -14.65 20.25 11.07
CA THR A 151 -15.84 20.08 10.25
C THR A 151 -15.49 19.51 8.87
N LYS A 152 -16.51 19.03 8.15
CA LYS A 152 -16.36 18.61 6.75
C LYS A 152 -15.83 19.76 5.87
N ALA A 153 -16.26 21.00 6.12
CA ALA A 153 -15.77 22.17 5.39
C ALA A 153 -14.25 22.35 5.57
N ASN A 154 -13.75 22.22 6.81
CA ASN A 154 -12.31 22.30 7.08
C ASN A 154 -11.53 21.17 6.38
N LEU A 155 -12.06 19.95 6.38
CA LEU A 155 -11.42 18.85 5.66
C LEU A 155 -11.37 19.07 4.15
N ILE A 156 -12.39 19.70 3.56
CA ILE A 156 -12.40 20.07 2.13
C ILE A 156 -11.35 21.15 1.84
N GLU A 157 -11.18 22.14 2.73
CA GLU A 157 -10.13 23.16 2.59
C GLU A 157 -8.73 22.55 2.65
N ILE A 158 -8.48 21.70 3.64
CA ILE A 158 -7.21 20.95 3.77
C ILE A 158 -6.99 20.09 2.52
N ALA A 159 -8.03 19.42 2.02
CA ALA A 159 -7.93 18.60 0.81
C ALA A 159 -7.53 19.44 -0.41
N ARG A 160 -8.13 20.63 -0.59
CA ARG A 160 -7.77 21.56 -1.68
C ARG A 160 -6.31 22.00 -1.58
N GLU A 161 -5.83 22.31 -0.38
CA GLU A 161 -4.44 22.70 -0.19
C GLU A 161 -3.48 21.54 -0.46
N ILE A 162 -3.81 20.32 -0.01
CA ILE A 162 -3.03 19.11 -0.37
C ILE A 162 -2.96 18.95 -1.88
N LYS A 163 -4.10 19.12 -2.59
CA LYS A 163 -4.14 19.03 -4.04
C LYS A 163 -3.20 20.06 -4.68
N THR A 164 -3.25 21.31 -4.24
CA THR A 164 -2.34 22.38 -4.72
C THR A 164 -0.87 22.05 -4.46
N GLN A 165 -0.54 21.49 -3.31
CA GLN A 165 0.85 21.28 -2.90
C GLN A 165 1.48 19.98 -3.38
N PHE A 166 0.69 18.90 -3.50
CA PHE A 166 1.14 17.53 -3.72
C PHE A 166 0.56 16.86 -4.97
N VAL A 167 -0.28 17.54 -5.75
CA VAL A 167 -0.79 17.00 -7.03
C VAL A 167 -0.55 18.00 -8.16
N GLU A 168 0.18 17.55 -9.17
CA GLU A 168 0.50 18.33 -10.36
C GLU A 168 0.17 17.51 -11.61
N GLY A 169 -0.53 18.10 -12.58
CA GLY A 169 -0.89 17.40 -13.83
C GLY A 169 -1.69 16.11 -13.61
N LYS A 170 -2.54 16.06 -12.57
CA LYS A 170 -3.30 14.87 -12.10
C LYS A 170 -2.42 13.71 -11.60
N LYS A 171 -1.15 13.97 -11.29
CA LYS A 171 -0.22 12.99 -10.72
C LYS A 171 0.26 13.48 -9.36
N GLY A 172 0.45 12.56 -8.42
CA GLY A 172 1.06 12.90 -7.14
C GLY A 172 2.51 13.36 -7.32
N LEU A 173 2.92 14.30 -6.47
CA LEU A 173 4.28 14.77 -6.32
C LEU A 173 5.21 13.58 -6.03
N VAL A 174 6.40 13.63 -6.62
CA VAL A 174 7.42 12.60 -6.46
C VAL A 174 8.59 13.18 -5.69
N TYR A 175 9.11 12.41 -4.74
CA TYR A 175 10.40 12.70 -4.11
C TYR A 175 11.26 11.45 -4.11
N THR A 176 12.57 11.62 -3.98
CA THR A 176 13.53 10.51 -4.00
C THR A 176 13.90 10.11 -2.57
N SER A 177 13.61 8.87 -2.19
CA SER A 177 14.09 8.34 -0.91
C SER A 177 15.61 8.19 -0.91
N GLY A 178 16.25 8.36 0.25
CA GLY A 178 17.69 8.25 0.36
C GLY A 178 18.18 8.15 1.79
N LYS A 179 19.50 8.27 1.97
CA LYS A 179 20.15 8.09 3.26
C LYS A 179 19.90 9.23 4.23
N ILE A 180 19.64 10.45 3.74
CA ILE A 180 19.51 11.63 4.61
C ILE A 180 18.16 11.53 5.32
N SER A 181 18.20 11.58 6.65
CA SER A 181 17.02 11.60 7.49
C SER A 181 16.80 13.02 8.01
N VAL A 182 15.72 13.66 7.59
CA VAL A 182 15.36 15.01 8.03
C VAL A 182 14.08 14.96 8.83
N SER A 183 14.07 15.59 10.01
CA SER A 183 12.88 15.76 10.85
C SER A 183 12.59 17.23 11.12
N TYR A 184 11.31 17.59 11.23
CA TYR A 184 10.84 18.88 11.69
C TYR A 184 10.11 18.68 13.02
N THR A 185 10.57 19.33 14.08
CA THR A 185 10.00 19.18 15.43
C THR A 185 9.35 20.48 15.87
N ASP A 186 8.02 20.49 15.89
CA ASP A 186 7.20 21.61 16.37
C ASP A 186 5.92 21.10 17.05
N PRO A 187 6.03 20.55 18.28
CA PRO A 187 4.88 19.92 18.95
C PRO A 187 3.65 20.83 19.09
N PRO A 188 3.76 22.14 19.43
CA PRO A 188 2.61 23.04 19.49
C PRO A 188 1.83 23.13 18.17
N ASN A 189 2.52 23.04 17.04
CA ASN A 189 1.92 23.11 15.70
C ASN A 189 1.65 21.73 15.10
N GLY A 190 1.73 20.66 15.90
CA GLY A 190 1.32 19.31 15.49
C GLY A 190 2.42 18.46 14.86
N PHE A 191 3.68 18.86 14.99
CA PHE A 191 4.83 18.10 14.48
C PHE A 191 5.61 17.46 15.64
N PRO A 192 5.29 16.21 16.04
CA PRO A 192 5.95 15.56 17.17
C PRO A 192 7.41 15.20 16.86
N ARG A 193 8.18 14.94 17.93
CA ARG A 193 9.54 14.41 17.80
C ARG A 193 9.53 13.05 17.11
N GLY A 194 10.52 12.79 16.26
CA GLY A 194 10.79 11.47 15.69
C GLY A 194 10.24 11.22 14.29
N GLY A 195 9.28 12.02 13.82
CA GLY A 195 8.81 11.96 12.43
C GLY A 195 9.90 12.41 11.46
N ARG A 196 10.34 11.52 10.57
CA ARG A 196 11.46 11.75 9.64
C ARG A 196 11.07 11.46 8.20
N TRP A 197 11.55 12.29 7.29
CA TRP A 197 11.65 11.99 5.87
C TRP A 197 13.02 11.41 5.57
N LEU A 198 13.02 10.28 4.85
CA LEU A 198 14.22 9.72 4.25
C LEU A 198 14.28 10.24 2.82
N VAL A 199 15.28 11.07 2.53
CA VAL A 199 15.41 11.82 1.28
C VAL A 199 16.82 11.72 0.71
N ASN A 200 16.93 12.00 -0.58
CA ASN A 200 18.19 12.20 -1.28
C ASN A 200 18.91 13.46 -0.78
N SER A 201 18.19 14.57 -0.58
CA SER A 201 18.77 15.88 -0.28
C SER A 201 18.04 16.59 0.86
N LYS A 202 18.77 17.40 1.64
CA LYS A 202 18.20 18.22 2.71
C LYS A 202 17.16 19.22 2.19
N SER A 203 17.41 19.83 1.03
CA SER A 203 16.53 20.83 0.41
C SER A 203 15.17 20.25 0.02
N GLU A 204 15.14 19.01 -0.49
CA GLU A 204 13.89 18.30 -0.81
C GLU A 204 13.02 18.11 0.44
N ALA A 205 13.61 17.68 1.57
CA ALA A 205 12.85 17.58 2.83
C ALA A 205 12.38 18.93 3.37
N ILE A 206 13.18 20.00 3.23
CA ILE A 206 12.75 21.35 3.62
C ILE A 206 11.51 21.76 2.82
N SER A 207 11.53 21.57 1.50
CA SER A 207 10.37 21.84 0.64
C SER A 207 9.13 21.03 1.04
N LEU A 208 9.31 19.74 1.35
CA LEU A 208 8.22 18.86 1.79
C LEU A 208 7.62 19.31 3.14
N TYR A 209 8.45 19.75 4.09
CA TYR A 209 7.96 20.29 5.37
C TYR A 209 7.29 21.66 5.21
N GLN A 210 7.80 22.53 4.36
CA GLN A 210 7.13 23.80 4.03
C GLN A 210 5.73 23.54 3.46
N LYS A 211 5.60 22.60 2.52
CA LYS A 211 4.30 22.17 1.98
C LYS A 211 3.37 21.62 3.07
N LEU A 212 3.88 20.78 3.97
CA LEU A 212 3.09 20.28 5.11
C LEU A 212 2.63 21.39 6.05
N CYS A 213 3.51 22.33 6.40
CA CYS A 213 3.17 23.50 7.22
C CYS A 213 2.07 24.35 6.56
N ASN A 214 2.16 24.58 5.25
CA ASN A 214 1.13 25.31 4.49
C ASN A 214 -0.22 24.59 4.53
N ILE A 215 -0.25 23.27 4.35
CA ILE A 215 -1.49 22.46 4.41
C ILE A 215 -2.23 22.60 5.73
N VAL A 216 -1.49 22.69 6.85
CA VAL A 216 -2.08 22.82 8.19
C VAL A 216 -2.18 24.26 8.66
N ASP A 217 -1.89 25.23 7.78
CA ASP A 217 -1.87 26.67 8.04
C ASP A 217 -1.04 27.03 9.30
N ARG A 218 0.24 26.62 9.28
CA ARG A 218 1.24 26.87 10.33
C ARG A 218 2.51 27.48 9.73
N PRO A 219 3.18 28.40 10.44
CA PRO A 219 4.44 28.97 9.96
C PRO A 219 5.55 27.92 9.95
N PHE A 220 6.28 27.86 8.84
CA PHE A 220 7.50 27.06 8.76
C PHE A 220 8.66 27.80 9.44
N ASP A 221 9.49 27.06 10.19
CA ASP A 221 10.67 27.60 10.87
C ASP A 221 11.88 26.70 10.61
N LEU A 222 12.86 27.25 9.89
CA LEU A 222 14.05 26.49 9.50
C LEU A 222 14.85 25.98 10.72
N ASN A 223 14.77 26.67 11.87
CA ASN A 223 15.49 26.29 13.09
C ASN A 223 14.94 25.00 13.73
N LYS A 224 13.73 24.57 13.34
CA LYS A 224 13.10 23.34 13.83
C LYS A 224 13.47 22.10 13.01
N ILE A 225 14.28 22.27 11.96
CA ILE A 225 14.80 21.19 11.13
C ILE A 225 16.01 20.54 11.79
N ASN A 226 15.98 19.22 11.90
CA ASN A 226 17.09 18.39 12.34
C ASN A 226 17.47 17.41 11.23
N VAL A 227 18.76 17.25 10.98
CA VAL A 227 19.29 16.43 9.89
C VAL A 227 20.23 15.38 10.46
N ILE A 228 20.05 14.14 10.01
CA ILE A 228 20.94 13.01 10.32
C ILE A 228 21.40 12.42 9.00
N THR A 229 22.70 12.41 8.78
CA THR A 229 23.34 11.80 7.60
C THR A 229 24.18 10.61 8.09
N PRO A 230 23.70 9.37 7.92
CA PRO A 230 24.50 8.19 8.23
C PRO A 230 25.75 8.10 7.35
N GLU A 231 26.81 7.51 7.90
CA GLU A 231 28.02 7.15 7.14
C GLU A 231 27.74 6.03 6.13
N LYS A 232 26.94 5.02 6.52
CA LYS A 232 26.51 3.94 5.62
C LYS A 232 25.65 4.51 4.48
N ASP A 233 26.10 4.30 3.25
CA ASP A 233 25.37 4.71 2.06
C ASP A 233 24.08 3.91 1.85
N SER A 234 23.13 4.54 1.16
CA SER A 234 21.92 3.86 0.70
C SER A 234 22.27 2.75 -0.27
N SER A 235 21.59 1.62 -0.14
CA SER A 235 21.70 0.52 -1.10
C SER A 235 20.65 0.64 -2.21
N THR A 236 20.88 -0.06 -3.32
CA THR A 236 19.80 -0.33 -4.27
C THR A 236 18.82 -1.34 -3.65
N GLN A 237 17.58 -1.39 -4.15
CA GLN A 237 16.53 -2.27 -3.61
C GLN A 237 16.83 -3.78 -3.74
N ALA A 238 17.85 -4.17 -4.52
CA ALA A 238 18.33 -5.55 -4.60
C ALA A 238 19.59 -5.72 -3.73
N SER A 239 19.45 -6.37 -2.57
CA SER A 239 20.60 -6.78 -1.76
C SER A 239 21.21 -8.07 -2.30
N THR A 240 22.54 -8.11 -2.39
CA THR A 240 23.32 -9.30 -2.70
C THR A 240 23.83 -10.02 -1.45
N GLN A 241 23.67 -9.41 -0.26
CA GLN A 241 24.12 -9.96 1.01
C GLN A 241 23.08 -10.93 1.59
N THR A 242 23.56 -11.99 2.22
CA THR A 242 22.73 -13.01 2.87
C THR A 242 23.16 -13.19 4.31
N GLU A 243 22.18 -13.26 5.22
CA GLU A 243 22.37 -13.55 6.64
C GLU A 243 21.74 -14.90 6.98
N THR A 244 22.37 -15.65 7.89
CA THR A 244 21.85 -16.94 8.34
C THR A 244 20.95 -16.76 9.55
N ILE A 245 19.67 -17.07 9.42
CA ILE A 245 18.71 -17.08 10.53
C ILE A 245 18.26 -18.52 10.75
N LEU A 246 18.50 -19.06 11.95
CA LEU A 246 18.15 -20.45 12.32
C LEU A 246 18.66 -21.49 11.30
N GLY A 247 19.90 -21.35 10.84
CA GLY A 247 20.55 -22.29 9.91
C GLY A 247 20.11 -22.19 8.44
N LYS A 248 19.21 -21.25 8.10
CA LYS A 248 18.81 -20.96 6.72
C LYS A 248 19.34 -19.61 6.29
N GLN A 249 19.84 -19.51 5.06
CA GLN A 249 20.26 -18.24 4.47
C GLN A 249 19.06 -17.45 3.97
N TYR A 250 18.98 -16.18 4.36
CA TYR A 250 18.01 -15.21 3.89
C TYR A 250 18.74 -14.02 3.29
N LYS A 251 18.20 -13.42 2.22
CA LYS A 251 18.73 -12.15 1.71
C LYS A 251 18.47 -11.03 2.72
N GLU A 252 19.49 -10.25 3.01
CA GLU A 252 19.36 -9.08 3.87
C GLU A 252 18.45 -8.03 3.23
N PRO A 253 17.63 -7.31 4.02
CA PRO A 253 16.87 -6.19 3.50
C PRO A 253 17.79 -5.06 3.05
N ALA A 254 17.44 -4.41 1.94
CA ALA A 254 18.14 -3.23 1.47
C ALA A 254 18.15 -2.13 2.54
N TYR A 255 19.33 -1.60 2.86
CA TYR A 255 19.48 -0.45 3.77
C TYR A 255 19.07 0.84 3.07
N ARG A 256 18.07 1.55 3.63
CA ARG A 256 17.52 2.83 3.16
C ARG A 256 17.47 2.92 1.62
N PRO A 257 16.70 2.04 0.97
CA PRO A 257 16.71 1.92 -0.48
C PRO A 257 16.38 3.25 -1.16
N VAL A 258 17.13 3.57 -2.22
CA VAL A 258 16.84 4.72 -3.09
C VAL A 258 15.72 4.34 -4.06
N ALA A 259 14.62 5.08 -4.02
CA ALA A 259 13.52 4.92 -4.95
C ALA A 259 12.72 6.22 -5.07
N ASN A 260 12.07 6.41 -6.22
CA ASN A 260 11.12 7.48 -6.41
C ASN A 260 9.79 7.11 -5.75
N LEU A 261 9.35 7.93 -4.81
CA LEU A 261 8.10 7.75 -4.07
C LEU A 261 7.10 8.80 -4.49
N ARG A 262 5.96 8.34 -5.01
CA ARG A 262 4.88 9.19 -5.48
C ARG A 262 3.81 9.32 -4.42
N PHE A 263 3.35 10.54 -4.17
CA PHE A 263 2.15 10.79 -3.38
C PHE A 263 0.96 10.03 -3.98
N ARG A 264 0.21 9.31 -3.14
CA ARG A 264 -0.94 8.52 -3.59
C ARG A 264 -2.24 9.07 -3.05
N TYR A 265 -2.33 9.21 -1.74
CA TYR A 265 -3.53 9.67 -1.06
C TYR A 265 -3.18 10.32 0.26
N ALA A 266 -4.13 11.08 0.78
CA ALA A 266 -4.09 11.61 2.14
C ALA A 266 -5.40 11.31 2.86
N TYR A 267 -5.33 11.07 4.16
CA TYR A 267 -6.49 10.82 4.99
C TYR A 267 -6.33 11.43 6.38
N VAL A 268 -7.45 11.66 7.05
CA VAL A 268 -7.48 12.11 8.45
C VAL A 268 -8.03 11.00 9.33
N SER A 269 -7.31 10.71 10.41
CA SER A 269 -7.74 9.82 11.48
C SER A 269 -8.09 10.63 12.73
N PHE A 270 -9.11 10.20 13.46
CA PHE A 270 -9.63 10.91 14.65
C PHE A 270 -9.21 10.26 15.98
N GLY A 271 -8.49 9.14 15.93
CA GLY A 271 -8.19 8.30 17.09
C GLY A 271 -9.44 7.56 17.61
N GLY A 272 -9.36 6.23 17.72
CA GLY A 272 -10.49 5.38 18.12
C GLY A 272 -11.27 4.75 16.96
N SER A 273 -12.58 4.55 17.13
CA SER A 273 -13.45 3.73 16.26
C SER A 273 -14.00 4.42 15.01
N ALA A 274 -13.78 5.73 14.83
CA ALA A 274 -14.21 6.42 13.62
C ALA A 274 -13.33 6.02 12.43
N SER A 275 -13.96 5.59 11.34
CA SER A 275 -13.24 5.29 10.09
C SER A 275 -12.49 6.53 9.60
N PRO A 276 -11.26 6.37 9.05
CA PRO A 276 -10.52 7.48 8.49
C PRO A 276 -11.27 8.09 7.32
N ILE A 277 -11.15 9.41 7.15
CA ILE A 277 -11.73 10.15 6.03
C ILE A 277 -10.63 10.44 5.02
N PHE A 278 -10.77 9.91 3.81
CA PHE A 278 -9.84 10.18 2.71
C PHE A 278 -10.12 11.56 2.12
N LEU A 279 -9.08 12.38 2.03
CA LEU A 279 -9.16 13.74 1.53
C LEU A 279 -9.01 13.77 0.00
N ILE A 280 -7.96 13.10 -0.51
CA ILE A 280 -7.63 12.98 -1.93
C ILE A 280 -7.05 11.59 -2.19
N ASP A 281 -7.33 11.01 -3.35
CA ASP A 281 -6.76 9.72 -3.77
C ASP A 281 -6.50 9.69 -5.28
N THR A 282 -5.22 9.60 -5.67
CA THR A 282 -4.76 9.48 -7.06
C THR A 282 -4.73 8.03 -7.57
N THR A 283 -5.02 7.06 -6.70
CA THR A 283 -5.05 5.62 -7.03
C THR A 283 -6.46 5.12 -7.32
N PHE A 284 -7.49 5.92 -7.03
CA PHE A 284 -8.90 5.56 -7.17
C PHE A 284 -9.31 4.31 -6.38
N ARG A 285 -8.62 4.02 -5.27
CA ARG A 285 -8.92 2.86 -4.41
C ARG A 285 -9.83 3.21 -3.24
N ASN A 286 -9.87 4.48 -2.85
CA ASN A 286 -10.63 4.99 -1.73
C ASN A 286 -11.61 6.08 -2.17
N THR A 287 -12.70 6.23 -1.43
CA THR A 287 -13.68 7.30 -1.62
C THR A 287 -13.18 8.60 -0.99
N ALA A 288 -12.57 9.47 -1.79
CA ALA A 288 -12.01 10.74 -1.33
C ALA A 288 -13.05 11.88 -1.33
N LEU A 289 -12.86 12.89 -0.46
CA LEU A 289 -13.71 14.10 -0.42
C LEU A 289 -13.60 14.94 -1.70
N ILE A 290 -12.42 14.97 -2.32
CA ILE A 290 -12.20 15.60 -3.62
C ILE A 290 -11.42 14.66 -4.54
N ALA A 291 -11.68 14.79 -5.84
CA ALA A 291 -10.93 14.10 -6.90
C ALA A 291 -9.60 14.78 -7.21
#